data_AF-E4XZU7-F1
#
_entry.id   AF-E4XZU7-F1
#
_cell.length_a   1.000
_cell.length_b   1.000
_cell.length_c   1.000
_cell.angle_alpha   90.00
_cell.angle_beta   90.00
_cell.angle_gamma   90.00
#
_symmetry.space_group_name_H-M   'P 1'
#
loop_
_entity.id
_entity.type
_entity.pdbx_description
1 polymer ?
#
loop_
_entity_poly.entity_id
_entity_poly.type
_entity_poly.pdbx_seq_one_letter_code
_entity_poly.pdbx_strand_id
1 'polypeptide(L)' 'MEYKGYLMAVDGYMNLQLGNSEEYIDGALAGHLGEILIRCNNVLYIRGVDEEDAEEGESKE' A
#
# COMPACT_ATOMS: atom_id res chain seq x y z
N MET A 1 2.92 5.11 -10.40
CA MET A 1 2.22 3.94 -9.85
C MET A 1 2.62 3.83 -8.40
N GLU A 2 1.64 3.81 -7.51
CA GLU A 2 1.81 3.86 -6.06
C GLU A 2 0.83 2.88 -5.42
N TYR A 3 1.23 2.32 -4.28
CA TYR A 3 0.40 1.41 -3.50
C TYR A 3 0.19 2.00 -2.12
N LYS A 4 -1.07 2.15 -1.71
CA LYS A 4 -1.47 2.57 -0.36
C LYS A 4 -2.13 1.37 0.30
N GLY A 5 -1.79 1.09 1.55
CA GLY A 5 -2.36 -0.04 2.28
C GLY A 5 -1.72 -0.21 3.65
N TYR A 6 -2.24 -1.17 4.42
CA TYR A 6 -1.71 -1.49 5.73
C TYR A 6 -0.48 -2.39 5.61
N LEU A 7 0.65 -1.95 6.14
CA LEU A 7 1.86 -2.77 6.16
C LEU A 7 1.73 -3.91 7.17
N MET A 8 1.51 -5.13 6.67
CA MET A 8 1.29 -6.33 7.47
C MET A 8 2.62 -6.99 7.88
N ALA A 9 3.56 -7.11 6.95
CA ALA A 9 4.85 -7.74 7.18
C ALA A 9 5.94 -7.25 6.22
N VAL A 10 7.20 -7.38 6.65
CA VAL A 10 8.40 -7.10 5.86
C VAL A 10 9.43 -8.19 6.12
N ASP A 11 10.22 -8.56 5.10
CA ASP A 11 11.35 -9.48 5.26
C ASP A 11 12.73 -8.77 5.23
N GLY A 12 13.81 -9.53 5.47
CA GLY A 12 15.18 -8.99 5.48
C GLY A 12 15.69 -8.51 4.11
N TYR A 13 14.95 -8.78 3.03
CA TYR A 13 15.24 -8.28 1.69
C TYR A 13 14.37 -7.07 1.32
N MET A 14 13.49 -6.62 2.21
CA MET A 14 12.49 -5.57 1.99
C MET A 14 11.41 -5.94 0.98
N ASN A 15 11.02 -7.21 0.90
CA ASN A 15 9.72 -7.56 0.33
C ASN A 15 8.61 -7.13 1.31
N LEU A 16 7.52 -6.57 0.80
CA LEU A 16 6.47 -5.93 1.60
C LEU A 16 5.14 -6.64 1.40
N GLN A 17 4.47 -7.00 2.49
CA GLN A 17 3.10 -7.49 2.45
C GLN A 17 2.16 -6.35 2.88
N LEU A 18 1.26 -5.95 1.96
CA LEU A 18 0.27 -4.91 2.21
C LEU A 18 -1.14 -5.53 2.23
N GLY A 19 -1.95 -5.15 3.21
CA GLY A 19 -3.37 -5.47 3.31
C GLY A 19 -4.26 -4.28 2.94
N ASN A 20 -5.49 -4.56 2.49
CA ASN A 20 -6.46 -3.57 1.99
C ASN A 20 -5.82 -2.55 1.02
N SER A 21 -5.02 -3.07 0.10
CA SER A 21 -4.17 -2.26 -0.77
C SER A 21 -4.95 -1.67 -1.92
N GLU A 22 -4.62 -0.43 -2.23
CA GLU A 22 -5.17 0.38 -3.31
C GLU A 22 -4.05 0.73 -4.28
N GLU A 23 -4.33 0.59 -5.56
CA GLU A 23 -3.41 0.98 -6.62
C GLU A 23 -3.77 2.37 -7.14
N TYR A 24 -2.75 3.23 -7.20
CA TYR A 24 -2.85 4.56 -7.77
C TYR A 24 -1.96 4.66 -9.02
N ILE A 25 -2.55 5.06 -10.14
CA ILE A 25 -1.83 5.32 -11.40
C ILE A 25 -2.02 6.80 -11.72
N ASP A 26 -0.91 7.52 -11.89
CA ASP A 26 -0.88 8.96 -12.13
C ASP A 26 -1.69 9.79 -11.11
N GLY A 27 -1.68 9.35 -9.84
CA GLY A 27 -2.39 9.99 -8.73
C GLY A 27 -3.89 9.70 -8.64
N ALA A 28 -4.45 8.91 -9.56
CA ALA A 28 -5.84 8.48 -9.53
C ALA A 28 -5.96 7.04 -9.03
N LEU A 29 -7.00 6.76 -8.23
CA LEU A 29 -7.34 5.41 -7.79
C LEU A 29 -7.67 4.55 -9.03
N ALA A 30 -6.81 3.57 -9.30
CA ALA A 30 -6.99 2.61 -10.38
C ALA A 30 -7.82 1.39 -9.92
N GLY A 31 -7.70 1.00 -8.65
CA GLY A 31 -8.54 -0.05 -8.08
C GLY A 31 -8.08 -0.55 -6.72
N HIS A 32 -8.90 -1.42 -6.12
CA HIS A 32 -8.60 -2.12 -4.86
C HIS A 32 -8.04 -3.51 -5.16
N LEU A 33 -6.88 -3.82 -4.61
CA LEU A 33 -6.15 -5.08 -4.79
C LEU A 33 -6.26 -6.01 -3.57
N GLY A 34 -6.64 -5.49 -2.41
CA GLY A 34 -6.73 -6.28 -1.18
C GLY A 34 -5.34 -6.64 -0.64
N GLU A 35 -5.05 -7.93 -0.50
CA GLU A 35 -3.76 -8.40 0.01
C GLU A 35 -2.75 -8.60 -1.13
N ILE A 36 -1.61 -7.89 -1.07
CA ILE A 36 -0.55 -7.96 -2.09
C ILE A 36 0.84 -8.14 -1.47
N LEU A 37 1.73 -8.73 -2.26
CA LEU A 37 3.16 -8.82 -1.96
C LEU A 37 3.95 -7.99 -2.99
N ILE A 38 4.67 -6.97 -2.52
CA ILE A 38 5.55 -6.15 -3.35
C ILE A 38 6.99 -6.66 -3.19
N ARG A 39 7.62 -6.97 -4.33
CA ARG A 39 9.03 -7.38 -4.35
C ARG A 39 9.95 -6.19 -4.13
N CYS A 40 10.99 -6.39 -3.34
CA CYS A 40 11.92 -5.34 -2.92
C CYS A 40 12.54 -4.53 -4.07
N ASN A 41 12.83 -5.16 -5.20
CA ASN A 41 13.46 -4.52 -6.35
C ASN A 41 12.51 -3.59 -7.13
N ASN A 42 11.23 -3.56 -6.80
CA ASN A 42 10.23 -2.66 -7.38
C ASN A 42 9.91 -1.46 -6.47
N VAL A 43 10.54 -1.37 -5.29
CA VAL A 43 10.31 -0.32 -4.30
C VAL A 43 11.32 0.80 -4.49
N LEU A 44 10.84 2.02 -4.78
CA LEU A 44 11.68 3.21 -4.81
C LEU A 44 11.83 3.83 -3.41
N TYR A 45 10.71 4.00 -2.70
CA TYR A 45 10.66 4.48 -1.32
C TYR A 45 9.39 3.99 -0.64
N ILE A 46 9.37 4.06 0.69
CA ILE A 46 8.21 3.79 1.54
C ILE A 46 8.04 4.98 2.47
N ARG A 47 6.81 5.42 2.69
CA ARG A 47 6.48 6.45 3.68
C ARG A 47 5.27 6.03 4.50
N GLY A 48 5.22 6.50 5.74
CA GLY A 48 3.98 6.51 6.51
C GLY A 48 2.98 7.49 5.87
N VAL A 49 1.70 7.19 6.04
CA VAL A 49 0.61 8.13 5.76
C VAL A 49 0.25 8.82 7.08
N ASP A 50 -0.04 10.11 7.04
CA ASP A 50 -0.50 10.84 8.23
C ASP A 50 -1.90 10.35 8.62
N GLU A 51 -2.26 10.48 9.91
CA GLU A 51 -3.53 9.95 10.45
C GLU A 51 -4.76 10.48 9.70
N GLU A 52 -4.71 11.71 9.18
CA GLU A 52 -5.78 12.32 8.38
C GLU A 52 -6.02 11.61 7.03
N ASP A 53 -4.96 11.07 6.43
CA ASP A 53 -5.04 10.32 5.16
C ASP A 53 -5.34 8.83 5.37
N ALA A 54 -5.25 8.34 6.61
CA ALA A 54 -5.48 6.94 6.96
C ALA A 54 -6.99 6.58 6.98
N GLU A 55 -7.85 7.56 7.28
CA GLU A 55 -9.31 7.36 7.38
C GLU A 55 -10.00 7.04 6.04
N GLU A 56 -9.38 7.37 4.90
CA GLU A 56 -9.93 7.02 3.57
C GLU A 56 -9.93 5.51 3.29
N GLY A 57 -9.05 4.74 3.93
CA GLY A 57 -8.92 3.29 3.74
C GLY A 57 -9.87 2.46 4.62
N GLU A 58 -10.58 3.08 5.57
CA GLU A 58 -11.61 2.44 6.38
C GLU A 58 -12.97 2.49 5.67
N SER A 59 -13.06 1.82 4.52
CA SER A 59 -14.36 1.40 4.00
C SER A 59 -14.99 0.45 5.01
N LYS A 60 -15.87 1.02 5.86
CA LYS A 60 -16.79 0.32 6.75
C LYS A 60 -17.40 -0.90 6.04
N GLU A 61 -17.21 -2.08 6.64
CA GLU A 61 -18.11 -3.22 6.45
C GLU A 61 -19.44 -2.97 7.20
#